data_AF-T1P8U3-F1
#
_entry.id   AF-T1P8U3-F1
#
_cell.length_a   1.000
_cell.length_b   1.000
_cell.length_c   1.000
_cell.angle_alpha   90.00
_cell.angle_beta   90.00
_cell.angle_gamma   90.00
#
_symmetry.space_group_name_H-M   'P 1'
#
loop_
_entity.id
_entity.type
_entity.pdbx_description
1 polymer ?
#
loop_
_entity_poly.entity_id
_entity_poly.type
_entity_poly.pdbx_seq_one_letter_code
_entity_poly.pdbx_strand_id
1 'polypeptide(L)'
;MGLNGCCSCVKFLMVLFNILFWVIGLAIVIASAWLLTDPTFVLSMTQSYNHYYIALYVFLGIGVLITIGAFFGCCGVLKESQCLLVSFFCVILVVMVAQIAAGAWAFHNKDKLDDIVRASVKYSVQEEYGQSSMSSRTVTFDTIQKNLKCCGADGPADWATSRFNNVDRTNIVDIAISSMNVFYNIPESCCKDELKENVCEMSRKLKFGGTINPAIHQQGCVDKLIEVIYENWVLLFGITGGIVLLELLALTLSLSLCCAVRSQQYKA
;
A
#
# COMPACT_ATOMS: atom_id res chain seq x y z
N MET A 1 -0.21 -35.64 30.92
CA MET A 1 0.51 -36.80 30.38
C MET A 1 0.46 -36.79 28.85
N GLY A 2 1.58 -36.51 28.19
CA GLY A 2 1.91 -37.04 26.85
C GLY A 2 1.35 -36.39 25.57
N LEU A 3 1.62 -35.09 25.31
CA LEU A 3 1.59 -34.53 23.93
C LEU A 3 2.97 -33.88 23.63
N ASN A 4 4.03 -34.67 23.80
CA ASN A 4 5.36 -34.22 24.27
C ASN A 4 6.35 -33.67 23.20
N GLY A 5 5.91 -32.92 22.19
CA GLY A 5 6.88 -32.18 21.37
C GLY A 5 6.28 -31.40 20.21
N CYS A 6 5.54 -32.08 19.34
CA CYS A 6 4.92 -31.46 18.17
C CYS A 6 3.86 -30.41 18.57
N CYS A 7 3.01 -30.70 19.57
CA CYS A 7 1.99 -29.76 20.04
C CYS A 7 2.59 -28.52 20.74
N SER A 8 3.68 -28.68 21.50
CA SER A 8 4.42 -27.54 22.07
C SER A 8 5.08 -26.68 21.00
N CYS A 9 5.66 -27.30 19.96
CA CYS A 9 6.25 -26.57 18.83
C CYS A 9 5.19 -25.76 18.09
N VAL A 10 4.02 -26.35 17.81
CA VAL A 10 2.89 -25.67 17.17
C VAL A 10 2.37 -24.51 18.03
N LYS A 11 2.20 -24.69 19.34
CA LYS A 11 1.80 -23.61 20.26
C LYS A 11 2.81 -22.46 20.24
N PHE A 12 4.09 -22.77 20.33
CA PHE A 12 5.16 -21.78 20.31
C PHE A 12 5.17 -20.99 18.99
N LEU A 13 5.12 -21.71 17.86
CA LEU A 13 5.10 -21.11 16.52
C LEU A 13 3.86 -20.23 16.31
N MET A 14 2.69 -20.67 16.77
CA MET A 14 1.47 -19.87 16.72
C MET A 14 1.58 -18.61 17.56
N VAL A 15 2.12 -18.68 18.78
CA VAL A 15 2.36 -17.50 19.62
C VAL A 15 3.36 -16.55 18.97
N LEU A 16 4.46 -17.06 18.43
CA LEU A 16 5.47 -16.26 17.75
C LEU A 16 4.88 -15.48 16.56
N PHE A 17 4.17 -16.15 15.66
CA PHE A 17 3.54 -15.50 14.52
C PHE A 17 2.48 -14.47 14.94
N ASN A 18 1.67 -14.78 15.94
CA ASN A 18 0.70 -13.81 16.47
C ASN A 18 1.40 -12.60 17.12
N ILE A 19 2.51 -12.77 17.83
CA ILE A 19 3.28 -11.62 18.36
C ILE A 19 3.81 -10.75 17.21
N LEU A 20 4.35 -11.35 16.14
CA LEU A 20 4.81 -10.61 14.97
C LEU A 20 3.67 -9.81 14.32
N PHE A 21 2.52 -10.43 14.09
CA PHE A 21 1.34 -9.74 13.55
C PHE A 21 0.82 -8.65 14.49
N TRP A 22 0.87 -8.86 15.80
CA TRP A 22 0.46 -7.86 16.77
C TRP A 22 1.34 -6.61 16.71
N VAL A 23 2.66 -6.78 16.63
CA VAL A 23 3.62 -5.67 16.47
C VAL A 23 3.40 -4.93 15.15
N ILE A 24 3.24 -5.67 14.04
CA ILE A 24 2.96 -5.08 12.72
C ILE A 24 1.64 -4.30 12.74
N GLY A 25 0.57 -4.89 13.29
CA GLY A 25 -0.73 -4.23 13.42
C GLY A 25 -0.65 -2.94 14.24
N LEU A 26 0.06 -2.96 15.37
CA LEU A 26 0.27 -1.77 16.18
C LEU A 26 1.04 -0.68 15.43
N ALA A 27 2.09 -1.04 14.68
CA ALA A 27 2.83 -0.09 13.88
C ALA A 27 1.92 0.57 12.82
N ILE A 28 1.06 -0.20 12.16
CA ILE A 28 0.07 0.31 11.19
C ILE A 28 -0.93 1.25 11.88
N VAL A 29 -1.46 0.89 13.05
CA VAL A 29 -2.41 1.73 13.80
C VAL A 29 -1.76 3.05 14.21
N ILE A 30 -0.56 3.00 14.77
CA ILE A 30 0.18 4.20 15.20
C ILE A 30 0.47 5.10 14.00
N ALA A 31 0.98 4.53 12.89
CA ALA A 31 1.26 5.29 11.68
C ALA A 31 0.01 5.92 11.09
N SER A 32 -1.11 5.17 11.01
CA SER A 32 -2.37 5.67 10.47
C SER A 32 -2.98 6.77 11.34
N ALA A 33 -2.95 6.60 12.67
CA ALA A 33 -3.41 7.60 13.62
C ALA A 33 -2.56 8.87 13.56
N TRP A 34 -1.23 8.74 13.51
CA TRP A 34 -0.31 9.87 13.36
C TRP A 34 -0.65 10.69 12.11
N LEU A 35 -0.79 10.02 10.96
CA LEU A 35 -1.13 10.66 9.68
C LEU A 35 -2.51 11.32 9.69
N LEU A 36 -3.47 10.80 10.46
CA LEU A 36 -4.80 11.42 10.62
C LEU A 36 -4.76 12.69 11.48
N THR A 37 -3.85 12.76 12.46
CA THR A 37 -3.80 13.85 13.45
C THR A 37 -2.84 14.99 13.09
N ASP A 38 -1.95 14.81 12.12
CA ASP A 38 -0.95 15.83 11.77
C ASP A 38 -1.58 16.99 10.98
N PRO A 39 -1.78 18.17 11.60
CA PRO A 39 -2.46 19.30 10.95
C PRO A 39 -1.62 19.94 9.84
N THR A 40 -0.29 19.77 9.88
CA THR A 40 0.61 20.32 8.85
C THR A 40 0.46 19.59 7.51
N PHE A 41 0.06 18.32 7.57
CA PHE A 41 -0.25 17.49 6.42
C PHE A 41 -1.65 17.77 5.84
N VAL A 42 -2.62 18.11 6.71
CA VAL A 42 -4.03 18.36 6.33
C VAL A 42 -4.21 19.70 5.62
N LEU A 43 -3.44 20.72 5.98
CA LEU A 43 -3.51 22.07 5.38
C LEU A 43 -2.98 22.12 3.94
N SER A 44 -2.10 21.21 3.54
CA SER A 44 -1.52 21.15 2.19
C SER A 44 -2.40 20.45 1.14
N MET A 45 -3.43 19.69 1.55
CA MET A 45 -4.21 18.78 0.69
C MET A 45 -5.55 19.37 0.22
N THR A 46 -5.57 20.65 -0.16
CA THR A 46 -6.79 21.46 -0.35
C THR A 46 -7.77 21.04 -1.45
N GLN A 47 -7.53 19.96 -2.21
CA GLN A 47 -8.35 19.70 -3.41
C GLN A 47 -8.84 18.26 -3.64
N SER A 48 -8.49 17.26 -2.82
CA SER A 48 -9.16 15.94 -2.84
C SER A 48 -9.07 15.20 -1.50
N TYR A 49 -9.49 15.91 -0.44
CA TYR A 49 -9.54 15.42 0.94
C TYR A 49 -10.12 14.01 1.11
N ASN A 50 -11.19 13.68 0.41
CA ASN A 50 -11.97 12.47 0.72
C ASN A 50 -11.22 11.15 0.44
N HIS A 51 -10.49 11.03 -0.67
CA HIS A 51 -9.85 9.75 -1.03
C HIS A 51 -8.67 9.40 -0.11
N TYR A 52 -7.91 10.40 0.31
CA TYR A 52 -6.80 10.22 1.24
C TYR A 52 -7.29 9.74 2.61
N TYR A 53 -8.30 10.40 3.18
CA TYR A 53 -8.88 10.00 4.47
C TYR A 53 -9.51 8.61 4.39
N ILE A 54 -10.21 8.28 3.30
CA ILE A 54 -10.76 6.94 3.09
C ILE A 54 -9.64 5.90 3.16
N ALA A 55 -8.53 6.11 2.45
CA ALA A 55 -7.39 5.19 2.48
C ALA A 55 -6.81 5.04 3.89
N LEU A 56 -6.60 6.14 4.62
CA LEU A 56 -6.09 6.10 6.00
C LEU A 56 -7.03 5.39 6.97
N TYR A 57 -8.35 5.63 6.88
CA TYR A 57 -9.32 4.94 7.73
C TYR A 57 -9.38 3.45 7.42
N VAL A 58 -9.22 3.04 6.16
CA VAL A 58 -9.09 1.63 5.77
C VAL A 58 -7.82 1.02 6.38
N PHE A 59 -6.66 1.67 6.27
CA PHE A 59 -5.42 1.20 6.89
C PHE A 59 -5.53 1.11 8.41
N LEU A 60 -6.14 2.10 9.05
CA LEU A 60 -6.41 2.08 10.49
C LEU A 60 -7.30 0.89 10.87
N GLY A 61 -8.39 0.66 10.13
CA GLY A 61 -9.30 -0.47 10.36
C GLY A 61 -8.61 -1.83 10.22
N ILE A 62 -7.79 -2.01 9.16
CA ILE A 62 -6.98 -3.21 8.95
C ILE A 62 -6.00 -3.41 10.11
N GLY A 63 -5.27 -2.35 10.50
CA GLY A 63 -4.32 -2.39 11.61
C GLY A 63 -4.99 -2.82 12.92
N VAL A 64 -6.14 -2.22 13.26
CA VAL A 64 -6.91 -2.58 14.45
C VAL A 64 -7.36 -4.03 14.41
N LEU A 65 -7.87 -4.51 13.28
CA LEU A 65 -8.34 -5.88 13.12
C LEU A 65 -7.19 -6.89 13.31
N ILE A 66 -6.03 -6.61 12.71
CA ILE A 66 -4.81 -7.42 12.87
C ILE A 66 -4.38 -7.44 14.34
N THR A 67 -4.29 -6.27 15.00
CA THR A 67 -3.88 -6.18 16.41
C THR A 67 -4.83 -6.96 17.33
N ILE A 68 -6.14 -6.79 17.18
CA ILE A 68 -7.14 -7.48 18.01
C ILE A 68 -7.10 -8.99 17.75
N GLY A 69 -7.09 -9.42 16.49
CA GLY A 69 -7.00 -10.82 16.12
C GLY A 69 -5.74 -11.47 16.70
N ALA A 70 -4.58 -10.85 16.48
CA ALA A 70 -3.31 -11.33 17.00
C ALA A 70 -3.25 -11.40 18.52
N PHE A 71 -3.85 -10.42 19.22
CA PHE A 71 -3.98 -10.44 20.67
C PHE A 71 -4.82 -11.62 21.16
N PHE A 72 -5.97 -11.88 20.54
CA PHE A 72 -6.81 -13.04 20.86
C PHE A 72 -6.10 -14.37 20.55
N GLY A 73 -5.38 -14.46 19.44
CA GLY A 73 -4.60 -15.64 19.08
C GLY A 73 -3.51 -15.96 20.12
N CYS A 74 -2.72 -14.94 20.50
CA CYS A 74 -1.67 -15.10 21.51
C CYS A 74 -2.24 -15.42 22.90
N CYS A 75 -3.17 -14.59 23.41
CA CYS A 75 -3.76 -14.78 24.73
C CYS A 75 -4.57 -16.08 24.83
N GLY A 76 -5.22 -16.50 23.76
CA GLY A 76 -5.99 -17.72 23.75
C GLY A 76 -5.11 -18.96 23.87
N VAL A 77 -3.95 -19.00 23.19
CA VAL A 77 -2.98 -20.09 23.35
C VAL A 77 -2.34 -20.08 24.73
N LEU A 78 -1.92 -18.91 25.23
CA LEU A 78 -1.24 -18.77 26.53
C LEU A 78 -2.16 -19.08 27.72
N LYS A 79 -3.41 -18.63 27.67
CA LYS A 79 -4.40 -18.87 28.73
C LYS A 79 -5.16 -20.18 28.56
N GLU A 80 -4.86 -20.94 27.50
CA GLU A 80 -5.61 -22.13 27.10
C GLU A 80 -7.13 -21.90 27.13
N SER A 81 -7.58 -20.73 26.63
CA SER A 81 -8.96 -20.29 26.73
C SER A 81 -9.70 -20.49 25.40
N GLN A 82 -10.71 -21.35 25.43
CA GLN A 82 -11.54 -21.64 24.25
C GLN A 82 -12.22 -20.39 23.70
N CYS A 83 -12.74 -19.52 24.58
CA CYS A 83 -13.43 -18.31 24.17
C CYS A 83 -12.52 -17.38 23.35
N LEU A 84 -11.26 -17.24 23.75
CA LEU A 84 -10.27 -16.43 23.03
C LEU A 84 -9.84 -17.10 21.71
N LEU A 85 -9.66 -18.42 21.68
CA LEU A 85 -9.39 -19.17 20.44
C LEU A 85 -10.53 -19.05 19.42
N VAL A 86 -11.78 -19.17 19.88
CA VAL A 86 -12.97 -19.01 19.03
C VAL A 86 -13.08 -17.57 18.54
N SER A 87 -12.79 -16.59 19.38
CA SER A 87 -12.75 -15.17 18.96
C SER A 87 -11.70 -14.94 17.88
N PHE A 88 -10.49 -15.48 18.04
CA PHE A 88 -9.45 -15.47 17.00
C PHE A 88 -9.92 -16.13 15.70
N PHE A 89 -10.52 -17.32 15.79
CA PHE A 89 -11.09 -18.02 14.64
C PHE A 89 -12.13 -17.17 13.89
N CYS A 90 -13.06 -16.54 14.61
CA CYS A 90 -14.07 -15.67 14.01
C CYS A 90 -13.44 -14.47 13.29
N VAL A 91 -12.41 -13.84 13.88
CA VAL A 91 -11.71 -12.72 13.24
C VAL A 91 -11.06 -13.17 11.92
N ILE A 92 -10.31 -14.28 11.92
CA ILE A 92 -9.66 -14.79 10.69
C ILE A 92 -10.71 -15.18 9.64
N LEU A 93 -11.83 -15.79 10.05
CA LEU A 93 -12.91 -16.15 9.13
C LEU A 93 -13.54 -14.91 8.46
N VAL A 94 -13.74 -13.83 9.21
CA VAL A 94 -14.23 -12.56 8.66
C VAL A 94 -13.25 -11.97 7.65
N VAL A 95 -11.93 -12.01 7.95
CA VAL A 95 -10.89 -11.53 7.03
C VAL A 95 -10.89 -12.35 5.74
N MET A 96 -10.95 -13.68 5.85
CA MET A 96 -10.97 -14.58 4.69
C MET A 96 -12.17 -14.29 3.77
N VAL A 97 -13.37 -14.11 4.33
CA VAL A 97 -14.57 -13.75 3.55
C VAL A 97 -14.41 -12.37 2.90
N ALA A 98 -13.89 -11.39 3.62
CA ALA A 98 -13.64 -10.06 3.08
C ALA A 98 -12.61 -10.08 1.93
N GLN A 99 -11.55 -10.89 2.04
CA GLN A 99 -10.53 -11.04 1.00
C GLN A 99 -11.11 -11.66 -0.28
N ILE A 100 -11.92 -12.72 -0.15
CA ILE A 100 -12.60 -13.35 -1.28
C ILE A 100 -13.57 -12.36 -1.94
N ALA A 101 -14.35 -11.62 -1.15
CA ALA A 101 -15.29 -10.63 -1.66
C ALA A 101 -14.58 -9.47 -2.39
N ALA A 102 -13.49 -8.95 -1.83
CA ALA A 102 -12.68 -7.91 -2.45
C ALA A 102 -12.05 -8.39 -3.76
N GLY A 103 -11.50 -9.61 -3.78
CA GLY A 103 -10.95 -10.23 -4.99
C GLY A 103 -12.01 -10.42 -6.08
N ALA A 104 -13.21 -10.91 -5.72
CA ALA A 104 -14.32 -11.05 -6.65
C ALA A 104 -14.79 -9.70 -7.22
N TRP A 105 -14.88 -8.67 -6.36
CA TRP A 105 -15.25 -7.33 -6.79
C TRP A 105 -14.23 -6.72 -7.75
N ALA A 106 -12.93 -6.84 -7.44
CA ALA A 106 -11.84 -6.35 -8.28
C ALA A 106 -11.80 -7.07 -9.64
N PHE A 107 -12.05 -8.38 -9.65
CA PHE A 107 -12.12 -9.15 -10.89
C PHE A 107 -13.31 -8.76 -11.77
N HIS A 108 -14.46 -8.47 -11.18
CA HIS A 108 -15.67 -8.08 -11.91
C HIS A 108 -15.64 -6.62 -12.38
N ASN A 109 -15.04 -5.72 -11.61
CA ASN A 109 -15.04 -4.27 -11.86
C ASN A 109 -13.65 -3.76 -12.29
N LYS A 110 -13.02 -4.41 -13.27
CA LYS A 110 -11.67 -4.05 -13.74
C LYS A 110 -11.56 -2.60 -14.19
N ASP A 111 -12.51 -2.12 -14.99
CA ASP A 111 -12.50 -0.74 -15.49
C ASP A 111 -12.51 0.28 -14.34
N LYS A 112 -13.30 0.03 -13.30
CA LYS A 112 -13.34 0.89 -12.11
C LYS A 112 -12.05 0.80 -11.30
N LEU A 113 -11.43 -0.39 -11.24
CA LEU A 113 -10.14 -0.56 -10.59
C LEU A 113 -9.07 0.26 -11.32
N ASP A 114 -9.04 0.21 -12.64
CA ASP A 114 -8.12 0.97 -13.48
C ASP A 114 -8.32 2.48 -13.28
N ASP A 115 -9.57 2.96 -13.22
CA ASP A 115 -9.88 4.36 -12.92
C ASP A 115 -9.38 4.79 -11.53
N ILE A 116 -9.56 3.95 -10.51
CA ILE A 116 -9.08 4.21 -9.14
C ILE A 116 -7.54 4.28 -9.14
N VAL A 117 -6.87 3.35 -9.80
CA VAL A 117 -5.41 3.33 -9.91
C VAL A 117 -4.91 4.58 -10.64
N ARG A 118 -5.50 4.93 -11.78
CA ARG A 118 -5.14 6.12 -12.55
C ARG A 118 -5.33 7.39 -11.74
N ALA A 119 -6.47 7.56 -11.08
CA ALA A 119 -6.75 8.71 -10.23
C ALA A 119 -5.75 8.83 -9.07
N SER A 120 -5.43 7.71 -8.42
CA SER A 120 -4.47 7.65 -7.31
C SER A 120 -3.06 8.06 -7.74
N VAL A 121 -2.52 7.46 -8.81
CA VAL A 121 -1.18 7.77 -9.32
C VAL A 121 -1.09 9.22 -9.80
N LYS A 122 -2.12 9.70 -10.51
CA LYS A 122 -2.19 11.09 -10.97
C LYS A 122 -2.21 12.07 -9.81
N TYR A 123 -2.97 11.78 -8.77
CA TYR A 123 -2.99 12.58 -7.55
C TYR A 123 -1.62 12.62 -6.88
N SER A 124 -0.95 11.49 -6.73
CA SER A 124 0.40 11.45 -6.14
C SER A 124 1.42 12.28 -6.93
N VAL A 125 1.38 12.23 -8.27
CA VAL A 125 2.27 13.05 -9.13
C VAL A 125 1.96 14.54 -9.01
N GLN A 126 0.68 14.92 -9.04
CA GLN A 126 0.29 16.32 -9.09
C GLN A 126 0.40 17.02 -7.73
N GLU A 127 0.04 16.34 -6.64
CA GLU A 127 -0.19 17.00 -5.35
C GLU A 127 0.81 16.58 -4.26
N GLU A 128 1.28 15.32 -4.28
CA GLU A 128 2.06 14.75 -3.16
C GLU A 128 3.57 14.77 -3.41
N TYR A 129 4.00 14.61 -4.65
CA TYR A 129 5.41 14.45 -4.99
C TYR A 129 6.21 15.73 -4.72
N GLY A 130 7.37 15.57 -4.08
CA GLY A 130 8.32 16.66 -3.81
C GLY A 130 7.91 17.61 -2.68
N GLN A 131 6.79 17.34 -2.00
CA GLN A 131 6.38 18.11 -0.82
C GLN A 131 7.26 17.74 0.37
N SER A 132 7.79 18.75 1.07
CA SER A 132 8.70 18.57 2.22
C SER A 132 8.05 17.82 3.38
N SER A 133 6.73 17.97 3.56
CA SER A 133 5.92 17.23 4.52
C SER A 133 5.68 15.76 4.12
N MET A 134 5.99 15.37 2.88
CA MET A 134 5.64 14.06 2.31
C MET A 134 6.85 13.37 1.65
N SER A 135 8.04 13.54 2.22
CA SER A 135 9.29 13.00 1.65
C SER A 135 9.26 11.48 1.39
N SER A 136 8.55 10.71 2.22
CA SER A 136 8.36 9.26 2.03
C SER A 136 7.57 8.92 0.76
N ARG A 137 6.62 9.75 0.36
CA ARG A 137 5.83 9.59 -0.88
C ARG A 137 6.69 9.84 -2.10
N THR A 138 7.54 10.86 -2.06
CA THR A 138 8.55 11.14 -3.09
C THR A 138 9.47 9.94 -3.30
N VAL A 139 10.06 9.40 -2.23
CA VAL A 139 10.95 8.23 -2.32
C VAL A 139 10.22 6.99 -2.86
N THR A 140 8.98 6.77 -2.44
CA THR A 140 8.16 5.65 -2.93
C THR A 140 7.91 5.80 -4.42
N PHE A 141 7.52 6.99 -4.88
CA PHE A 141 7.23 7.23 -6.29
C PHE A 141 8.50 7.19 -7.15
N ASP A 142 9.63 7.67 -6.65
CA ASP A 142 10.93 7.55 -7.31
C ASP A 142 11.30 6.08 -7.55
N THR A 143 11.00 5.23 -6.58
CA THR A 143 11.21 3.77 -6.69
C THR A 143 10.32 3.16 -7.76
N ILE A 144 9.05 3.59 -7.85
CA ILE A 144 8.13 3.15 -8.90
C ILE A 144 8.66 3.54 -10.27
N GLN A 145 9.07 4.80 -10.46
CA GLN A 145 9.57 5.31 -11.73
C GLN A 145 10.81 4.55 -12.22
N LYS A 146 11.78 4.33 -11.32
CA LYS A 146 13.00 3.58 -11.62
C LYS A 146 12.70 2.11 -11.95
N ASN A 147 11.91 1.43 -11.12
CA ASN A 147 11.64 0.00 -11.28
C ASN A 147 10.76 -0.30 -12.50
N LEU A 148 9.76 0.55 -12.77
CA LEU A 148 8.84 0.39 -13.89
C LEU A 148 9.31 1.10 -15.16
N LYS A 149 10.44 1.82 -15.12
CA LYS A 149 11.02 2.53 -16.25
C LYS A 149 10.01 3.49 -16.92
N CYS A 150 9.32 4.26 -16.08
CA CYS A 150 8.23 5.16 -16.45
C CYS A 150 8.45 6.56 -15.87
N CYS A 151 7.70 7.56 -16.34
CA CYS A 151 7.77 8.92 -15.82
C CYS A 151 6.39 9.60 -15.82
N GLY A 152 6.09 10.30 -14.73
CA GLY A 152 4.77 10.90 -14.50
C GLY A 152 3.66 9.86 -14.34
N ALA A 153 2.40 10.28 -14.41
CA ALA A 153 1.25 9.39 -14.33
C ALA A 153 0.89 8.87 -15.73
N ASP A 154 0.54 9.78 -16.63
CA ASP A 154 0.27 9.55 -18.05
C ASP A 154 1.54 9.82 -18.90
N GLY A 155 2.46 10.65 -18.41
CA GLY A 155 3.77 10.85 -19.02
C GLY A 155 4.61 12.00 -18.40
N PRO A 156 5.81 12.28 -18.95
CA PRO A 156 6.72 13.31 -18.41
C PRO A 156 6.14 14.73 -18.36
N ALA A 157 5.14 15.02 -19.19
CA ALA A 157 4.48 16.33 -19.22
C ALA A 157 3.66 16.61 -17.96
N ASP A 158 3.27 15.59 -17.20
CA ASP A 158 2.49 15.74 -15.97
C ASP A 158 3.21 16.60 -14.91
N TRP A 159 4.55 16.61 -14.94
CA TRP A 159 5.36 17.42 -14.03
C TRP A 159 5.17 18.92 -14.26
N ALA A 160 4.75 19.35 -15.45
CA ALA A 160 4.59 20.76 -15.78
C ALA A 160 3.51 21.46 -14.94
N THR A 161 2.50 20.73 -14.47
CA THR A 161 1.40 21.25 -13.64
C THR A 161 1.45 20.77 -12.19
N SER A 162 2.46 19.97 -11.83
CA SER A 162 2.62 19.41 -10.49
C SER A 162 3.07 20.47 -9.49
N ARG A 163 2.62 20.34 -8.23
CA ARG A 163 3.13 21.14 -7.11
C ARG A 163 4.63 21.01 -6.88
N PHE A 164 5.27 19.96 -7.40
CA PHE A 164 6.73 19.82 -7.44
C PHE A 164 7.41 21.02 -8.11
N ASN A 165 6.76 21.63 -9.10
CA ASN A 165 7.25 22.81 -9.80
C ASN A 165 6.65 24.13 -9.25
N ASN A 166 6.14 24.11 -8.02
CA ASN A 166 5.47 25.24 -7.36
C ASN A 166 4.27 25.80 -8.15
N VAL A 167 3.62 24.95 -8.95
CA VAL A 167 2.40 25.31 -9.66
C VAL A 167 1.20 25.07 -8.73
N ASP A 168 0.45 26.13 -8.45
CA ASP A 168 -0.83 26.07 -7.75
C ASP A 168 -1.98 26.20 -8.77
N ARG A 169 -3.13 25.58 -8.51
CA ARG A 169 -4.27 25.55 -9.45
C ARG A 169 -4.82 26.93 -9.82
N THR A 170 -4.53 27.95 -9.01
CA THR A 170 -4.85 29.36 -9.27
C THR A 170 -3.98 30.00 -10.35
N ASN A 171 -2.75 29.52 -10.52
CA ASN A 171 -1.75 30.11 -11.43
C ASN A 171 -1.64 29.38 -12.79
N ILE A 172 -2.40 28.30 -13.00
CA ILE A 172 -2.39 27.54 -14.27
C ILE A 172 -2.81 28.43 -15.46
N VAL A 173 -3.76 29.35 -15.23
CA VAL A 173 -4.26 30.29 -16.25
C VAL A 173 -3.18 31.33 -16.60
N ASP A 174 -2.41 31.80 -15.61
CA ASP A 174 -1.30 32.72 -15.85
C ASP A 174 -0.15 32.06 -16.64
N ILE A 175 0.13 30.78 -16.41
CA ILE A 175 1.12 30.01 -17.19
C ILE A 175 0.69 29.93 -18.66
N ALA A 176 -0.61 29.76 -18.93
CA ALA A 176 -1.13 29.65 -20.29
C ALA A 176 -1.14 31.00 -21.05
N ILE A 177 -1.23 32.13 -20.35
CA ILE A 177 -1.42 33.46 -20.97
C ILE A 177 -0.14 34.30 -20.98
N SER A 178 0.79 34.11 -20.03
CA SER A 178 1.84 35.11 -19.79
C SER A 178 3.25 34.78 -20.31
N SER A 179 3.60 33.56 -20.73
CA SER A 179 4.93 33.33 -21.33
C SER A 179 5.10 31.96 -22.01
N MET A 180 5.43 31.99 -23.30
CA MET A 180 5.83 30.81 -24.10
C MET A 180 7.22 30.24 -23.70
N ASN A 181 7.76 30.59 -22.52
CA ASN A 181 9.08 30.21 -21.99
C ASN A 181 8.99 29.68 -20.53
N VAL A 182 7.92 28.97 -20.20
CA VAL A 182 7.83 28.28 -18.90
C VAL A 182 8.66 27.00 -18.95
N PHE A 183 9.63 26.89 -18.04
CA PHE A 183 10.41 25.69 -17.84
C PHE A 183 9.93 24.96 -16.59
N TYR A 184 9.88 23.64 -16.65
CA TYR A 184 9.57 22.79 -15.51
C TYR A 184 10.64 21.72 -15.35
N ASN A 185 10.80 21.25 -14.12
CA ASN A 185 11.74 20.21 -13.77
C ASN A 185 11.05 18.87 -13.71
N ILE A 186 11.77 17.84 -14.15
CA ILE A 186 11.40 16.43 -14.03
C ILE A 186 12.27 15.79 -12.92
N PRO A 187 11.70 14.89 -12.12
CA PRO A 187 12.45 14.05 -11.20
C PRO A 187 13.62 13.30 -11.82
N GLU A 188 14.64 13.04 -11.01
CA GLU A 188 15.81 12.26 -11.43
C GLU A 188 15.46 10.79 -11.71
N SER A 189 14.50 10.26 -10.96
CA SER A 189 13.95 8.92 -11.09
C SER A 189 13.29 8.63 -12.45
N CYS A 190 13.00 9.67 -13.26
CA CYS A 190 12.54 9.53 -14.63
C CYS A 190 13.66 9.33 -15.66
N CYS A 191 14.94 9.47 -15.28
CA CYS A 191 16.06 9.26 -16.19
C CYS A 191 16.35 7.77 -16.42
N LYS A 192 16.80 7.42 -17.62
CA LYS A 192 17.24 6.07 -17.94
C LYS A 192 18.60 5.77 -17.30
N ASP A 193 18.76 4.56 -16.76
CA ASP A 193 19.95 4.14 -15.99
C ASP A 193 21.28 4.15 -16.79
N GLU A 194 21.24 4.05 -18.11
CA GLU A 194 22.44 3.93 -18.97
C GLU A 194 23.10 5.27 -19.34
N LEU A 195 22.67 6.37 -18.74
CA LEU A 195 23.14 7.71 -19.08
C LEU A 195 24.18 8.22 -18.08
N LYS A 196 25.17 8.96 -18.58
CA LYS A 196 26.06 9.76 -17.72
C LYS A 196 25.22 10.78 -16.95
N GLU A 197 25.51 10.95 -15.66
CA GLU A 197 24.76 11.80 -14.72
C GLU A 197 24.53 13.23 -15.25
N ASN A 198 25.54 13.78 -15.93
CA ASN A 198 25.47 15.10 -16.56
C ASN A 198 24.44 15.20 -17.71
N VAL A 199 24.18 14.12 -18.46
CA VAL A 199 23.20 14.12 -19.57
C VAL A 199 21.78 14.10 -19.03
N CYS A 200 21.54 13.34 -17.96
CA CYS A 200 20.25 13.31 -17.28
C CYS A 200 19.92 14.69 -16.68
N GLU A 201 20.86 15.32 -15.97
CA GLU A 201 20.62 16.61 -15.32
C GLU A 201 20.22 17.71 -16.32
N MET A 202 20.91 17.76 -17.47
CA MET A 202 20.56 18.70 -18.56
C MET A 202 19.20 18.39 -19.19
N SER A 203 18.79 17.12 -19.21
CA SER A 203 17.54 16.66 -19.84
C SER A 203 16.32 16.80 -18.95
N ARG A 204 16.48 17.14 -17.66
CA ARG A 204 15.39 17.26 -16.68
C ARG A 204 14.67 18.62 -16.71
N LYS A 205 15.25 19.63 -17.37
CA LYS A 205 14.63 20.95 -17.55
C LYS A 205 13.95 21.02 -18.91
N LEU A 206 12.62 20.92 -18.93
CA LEU A 206 11.83 20.96 -20.16
C LEU A 206 11.10 22.27 -20.31
N LYS A 207 10.99 22.73 -21.55
CA LYS A 207 10.13 23.83 -21.93
C LYS A 207 8.70 23.32 -22.14
N PHE A 208 7.71 24.07 -21.68
CA PHE A 208 6.30 23.75 -21.93
C PHE A 208 6.02 23.60 -23.44
N GLY A 209 5.45 22.47 -23.87
CA GLY A 209 5.24 22.14 -25.29
C GLY A 209 6.53 21.85 -26.09
N GLY A 210 7.68 21.71 -25.43
CA GLY A 210 8.95 21.36 -26.05
C GLY A 210 9.11 19.86 -26.32
N THR A 211 10.17 19.49 -27.03
CA THR A 211 10.51 18.09 -27.34
C THR A 211 11.12 17.39 -26.13
N ILE A 212 10.61 16.21 -25.78
CA ILE A 212 11.14 15.38 -24.69
C ILE A 212 12.42 14.68 -25.15
N ASN A 213 13.51 14.83 -24.40
CA ASN A 213 14.78 14.18 -24.69
C ASN A 213 14.64 12.64 -24.53
N PRO A 214 15.19 11.81 -25.44
CA PRO A 214 15.19 10.36 -25.31
C PRO A 214 15.88 9.82 -24.04
N ALA A 215 16.63 10.67 -23.32
CA ALA A 215 17.20 10.40 -22.01
C ALA A 215 16.16 10.11 -20.90
N ILE A 216 14.92 10.56 -21.09
CA ILE A 216 13.82 10.43 -20.12
C ILE A 216 12.89 9.30 -20.54
N HIS A 217 12.38 8.54 -19.56
CA HIS A 217 11.33 7.56 -19.79
C HIS A 217 10.05 8.25 -20.29
N GLN A 218 9.56 7.90 -21.48
CA GLN A 218 8.40 8.59 -22.06
C GLN A 218 7.04 7.97 -21.70
N GLN A 219 7.03 6.73 -21.23
CA GLN A 219 5.80 6.04 -20.85
C GLN A 219 5.34 6.48 -19.46
N GLY A 220 4.03 6.70 -19.32
CA GLY A 220 3.38 7.00 -18.04
C GLY A 220 3.43 5.80 -17.08
N CYS A 221 3.53 6.08 -15.78
CA CYS A 221 3.56 5.03 -14.77
C CYS A 221 2.20 4.36 -14.54
N VAL A 222 1.08 5.01 -14.86
CA VAL A 222 -0.25 4.39 -14.74
C VAL A 222 -0.33 3.18 -15.65
N ASP A 223 -0.03 3.35 -16.93
CA ASP A 223 -0.17 2.26 -17.90
C ASP A 223 0.82 1.14 -17.60
N LYS A 224 2.06 1.47 -17.18
CA LYS A 224 3.03 0.48 -16.72
C LYS A 224 2.58 -0.28 -15.47
N LEU A 225 1.97 0.40 -14.51
CA LEU A 225 1.47 -0.22 -13.29
C LEU A 225 0.31 -1.17 -13.61
N ILE A 226 -0.61 -0.73 -14.46
CA ILE A 226 -1.75 -1.54 -14.93
C ILE A 226 -1.25 -2.76 -15.73
N GLU A 227 -0.30 -2.57 -16.64
CA GLU A 227 0.39 -3.64 -17.39
C GLU A 227 1.00 -4.64 -16.41
N VAL A 228 1.74 -4.18 -15.39
CA VAL A 228 2.31 -5.07 -14.36
C VAL A 228 1.23 -5.83 -13.59
N ILE A 229 0.12 -5.18 -13.23
CA ILE A 229 -0.99 -5.83 -12.52
C ILE A 229 -1.60 -6.97 -13.34
N TYR A 230 -1.80 -6.76 -14.65
CA TYR A 230 -2.45 -7.74 -15.52
C TYR A 230 -1.48 -8.80 -16.07
N GLU A 231 -0.25 -8.44 -16.44
CA GLU A 231 0.75 -9.38 -16.96
C GLU A 231 1.36 -10.23 -15.84
N ASN A 232 1.58 -9.65 -14.66
CA ASN A 232 2.09 -10.41 -13.50
C ASN A 232 0.96 -10.94 -12.62
N TRP A 233 -0.14 -11.40 -13.24
CA TRP A 233 -1.24 -12.06 -12.52
C TRP A 233 -0.73 -13.19 -11.61
N VAL A 234 0.34 -13.90 -12.02
CA VAL A 234 0.99 -14.95 -11.20
C VAL A 234 1.48 -14.41 -9.85
N LEU A 235 2.07 -13.22 -9.80
CA LEU A 235 2.56 -12.63 -8.55
C LEU A 235 1.39 -12.19 -7.67
N LEU A 236 0.36 -11.58 -8.25
CA LEU A 236 -0.82 -11.13 -7.52
C LEU A 236 -1.63 -12.30 -6.96
N PHE A 237 -1.91 -13.33 -7.77
CA PHE A 237 -2.57 -14.55 -7.33
C PHE A 237 -1.68 -15.37 -6.39
N GLY A 238 -0.36 -15.33 -6.56
CA GLY A 238 0.61 -15.99 -5.67
C GLY A 238 0.59 -15.40 -4.26
N ILE A 239 0.69 -14.07 -4.14
CA ILE A 239 0.62 -13.38 -2.83
C ILE A 239 -0.75 -13.62 -2.19
N THR A 240 -1.82 -13.38 -2.94
CA THR A 240 -3.20 -13.54 -2.45
C THR A 240 -3.48 -14.98 -2.01
N GLY A 241 -3.13 -15.96 -2.84
CA GLY A 241 -3.27 -17.38 -2.54
C GLY A 241 -2.42 -17.82 -1.34
N GLY A 242 -1.21 -17.28 -1.20
CA GLY A 242 -0.36 -17.49 -0.04
C GLY A 242 -0.99 -16.99 1.26
N ILE A 243 -1.59 -15.79 1.24
CA ILE A 243 -2.31 -15.24 2.39
C ILE A 243 -3.50 -16.15 2.77
N VAL A 244 -4.34 -16.53 1.80
CA VAL A 244 -5.49 -17.42 2.05
C VAL A 244 -5.02 -18.78 2.61
N LEU A 245 -3.91 -19.32 2.11
CA LEU A 245 -3.34 -20.56 2.64
C LEU A 245 -2.90 -20.40 4.10
N LEU A 246 -2.22 -19.29 4.44
CA LEU A 246 -1.82 -18.99 5.82
C LEU A 246 -3.04 -18.84 6.76
N GLU A 247 -4.11 -18.21 6.29
CA GLU A 247 -5.37 -18.10 7.05
C GLU A 247 -6.02 -19.47 7.28
N LEU A 248 -6.08 -20.32 6.26
CA LEU A 248 -6.59 -21.70 6.40
C LEU A 248 -5.77 -22.51 7.41
N LEU A 249 -4.45 -22.38 7.38
CA LEU A 249 -3.56 -22.98 8.38
C LEU A 249 -3.86 -22.42 9.78
N ALA A 250 -4.03 -21.11 9.93
CA ALA A 250 -4.38 -20.51 11.21
C ALA A 250 -5.74 -21.00 11.75
N LEU A 251 -6.75 -21.14 10.88
CA LEU A 251 -8.09 -21.64 11.23
C LEU A 251 -8.04 -23.11 11.68
N THR A 252 -7.35 -23.97 10.93
CA THR A 252 -7.19 -25.39 11.28
C THR A 252 -6.41 -25.58 12.58
N LEU A 253 -5.34 -24.81 12.78
CA LEU A 253 -4.57 -24.82 14.03
C LEU A 253 -5.42 -24.32 15.20
N SER A 254 -6.16 -23.23 15.04
CA SER A 254 -7.07 -22.71 16.08
C SER A 254 -8.12 -23.75 16.50
N LEU A 255 -8.77 -24.44 15.55
CA LEU A 255 -9.74 -25.49 15.84
C LEU A 255 -9.09 -26.69 16.55
N SER A 256 -7.91 -27.14 16.08
CA SER A 256 -7.21 -28.27 16.68
C SER A 256 -6.82 -27.98 18.14
N LEU A 257 -6.33 -26.77 18.43
CA LEU A 257 -6.01 -26.32 19.78
C LEU A 257 -7.27 -26.16 20.63
N CYS A 258 -8.35 -25.62 20.08
CA CYS A 258 -9.62 -25.49 20.80
C CYS A 258 -10.17 -26.86 21.23
N CYS A 259 -10.13 -27.84 20.32
CA CYS A 259 -10.50 -29.22 20.62
C CYS A 259 -9.56 -29.87 21.65
N ALA A 260 -8.26 -29.64 21.55
CA ALA A 260 -7.28 -30.16 22.51
C ALA A 260 -7.51 -29.59 23.92
N VAL A 261 -7.75 -28.28 24.04
CA VAL A 261 -8.12 -27.61 25.30
C VAL A 261 -9.42 -28.17 25.86
N ARG A 262 -10.44 -28.40 25.00
CA ARG A 262 -11.70 -29.02 25.41
C ARG A 262 -11.50 -30.40 25.99
N SER A 263 -10.70 -31.23 25.33
CA SER A 263 -10.41 -32.59 25.79
C SER A 263 -9.67 -32.61 27.13
N GLN A 264 -8.83 -31.60 27.43
CA GLN A 264 -8.16 -31.49 28.73
C GLN A 264 -9.16 -31.17 29.84
N GLN A 265 -10.13 -30.27 29.59
CA GLN A 265 -11.16 -29.90 30.57
C GLN A 265 -12.09 -31.06 30.96
N TYR A 266 -12.42 -31.97 30.04
CA TYR A 266 -13.24 -33.16 30.38
C TYR A 266 -12.49 -34.22 31.20
N LYS A 267 -11.15 -34.15 31.26
CA LYS A 267 -10.31 -35.12 31.98
C LYS A 267 -9.92 -34.65 33.39
N ALA A 268 -10.19 -33.40 33.73
CA ALA A 268 -9.93 -32.79 35.03
C ALA A 268 -11.20 -32.76 35.88
#